data_AF-A0A523PHW2-F1
#
_entry.id   AF-A0A523PHW2-F1
#
_cell.length_a   1.000
_cell.length_b   1.000
_cell.length_c   1.000
_cell.angle_alpha   90.00
_cell.angle_beta   90.00
_cell.angle_gamma   90.00
#
_symmetry.space_group_name_H-M   'P 1'
#
loop_
_entity.id
_entity.type
_entity.pdbx_description
1 polymer ?
#
loop_
_entity_poly.entity_id
_entity_poly.type
_entity_poly.pdbx_seq_one_letter_code
_entity_poly.pdbx_strand_id
1 'polypeptide(L)'
;MALTRVPDLKGTLMATRTRSNRRERQSAGGTVATVGPRNRAPNSHGRRTSQAMIADLESRIAELRTRIAARKAKQKRATEPKPRGPRFSPKWLASHREKLAISAADYAALVGVSALTVYNWEKGKTKPRAKQLAALARVRALKQREAWKRLDALDGVKL
;
A
#
# COMPACT_ATOMS: atom_id res chain seq x y z
N MET A 1 37.81 -46.85 71.69
CA MET A 1 36.72 -46.52 72.63
C MET A 1 36.18 -45.14 72.25
N ALA A 2 34.87 -45.07 72.03
CA ALA A 2 34.15 -43.89 71.57
C ALA A 2 33.99 -42.84 72.69
N LEU A 3 33.79 -41.57 72.31
CA LEU A 3 32.61 -40.79 72.70
C LEU A 3 32.61 -39.41 72.05
N THR A 4 31.54 -39.19 71.29
CA THR A 4 31.03 -37.95 70.71
C THR A 4 30.64 -36.91 71.76
N ARG A 5 30.79 -35.62 71.47
CA ARG A 5 29.78 -34.60 71.83
C ARG A 5 29.82 -33.39 70.91
N VAL A 6 28.67 -33.11 70.30
CA VAL A 6 28.34 -31.93 69.49
C VAL A 6 27.70 -30.87 70.42
N PRO A 7 27.92 -29.57 70.18
CA PRO A 7 26.88 -28.55 70.34
C PRO A 7 26.77 -27.72 69.04
N ASP A 8 25.70 -27.87 68.27
CA ASP A 8 24.39 -27.21 68.34
C ASP A 8 24.36 -25.72 67.92
N LEU A 9 23.95 -25.57 66.66
CA LEU A 9 23.16 -24.56 65.97
C LEU A 9 22.76 -23.27 66.73
N LYS A 10 23.55 -22.21 66.57
CA LYS A 10 23.03 -20.83 66.46
C LYS A 10 23.86 -20.04 65.46
N GLY A 11 23.32 -19.82 64.25
CA GLY A 11 23.89 -18.84 63.34
C GLY A 11 23.89 -19.20 61.85
N THR A 12 22.86 -19.85 61.34
CA THR A 12 22.46 -19.63 59.94
C THR A 12 22.11 -18.14 59.78
N LEU A 13 23.08 -17.33 59.37
CA LEU A 13 22.82 -16.01 58.80
C LEU A 13 23.96 -15.57 57.85
N MET A 14 23.72 -15.81 56.56
CA MET A 14 24.02 -14.89 55.45
C MET A 14 25.40 -14.22 55.39
N ALA A 15 26.30 -14.75 54.56
CA ALA A 15 27.16 -13.96 53.67
C ALA A 15 27.87 -14.89 52.67
N THR A 16 27.11 -15.34 51.67
CA THR A 16 27.58 -16.15 50.56
C THR A 16 28.33 -15.31 49.52
N ARG A 17 29.48 -15.85 49.10
CA ARG A 17 29.90 -15.94 47.69
C ARG A 17 30.47 -14.67 47.02
N THR A 18 31.68 -14.25 47.39
CA THR A 18 32.55 -13.50 46.44
C THR A 18 34.05 -13.73 46.65
N ARG A 19 34.60 -14.96 46.53
CA ARG A 19 36.07 -15.12 46.40
C ARG A 19 36.64 -16.43 45.85
N SER A 20 36.06 -17.06 44.83
CA SER A 20 36.66 -18.27 44.25
C SER A 20 36.57 -18.35 42.72
N ASN A 21 37.20 -17.40 42.00
CA ASN A 21 37.49 -17.62 40.57
C ASN A 21 38.71 -16.83 40.02
N ARG A 22 39.73 -16.60 40.84
CA ARG A 22 40.99 -15.94 40.39
C ARG A 22 42.23 -16.84 40.49
N ARG A 23 42.16 -17.96 41.23
CA ARG A 23 43.34 -18.77 41.57
C ARG A 23 43.56 -20.01 40.69
N GLU A 24 42.60 -20.41 39.85
CA GLU A 24 42.75 -21.59 38.97
C GLU A 24 43.34 -21.27 37.58
N ARG A 25 43.54 -20.00 37.23
CA ARG A 25 43.98 -19.63 35.87
C ARG A 25 45.49 -19.47 35.67
N GLN A 26 46.32 -19.65 36.70
CA GLN A 26 47.77 -19.37 36.62
C GLN A 26 48.69 -20.59 36.73
N SER A 27 48.17 -21.82 36.83
CA SER A 27 49.01 -23.02 37.02
C SER A 27 49.04 -24.01 35.85
N ALA A 28 48.50 -23.66 34.67
CA ALA A 28 48.62 -24.48 33.46
C ALA A 28 49.43 -23.75 32.37
N GLY A 29 50.68 -23.40 32.69
CA GLY A 29 51.67 -22.92 31.73
C GLY A 29 52.41 -24.09 31.09
N GLY A 30 51.77 -24.78 30.14
CA GLY A 30 52.38 -25.80 29.28
C GLY A 30 52.53 -25.27 27.86
N THR A 31 53.78 -25.11 27.42
CA THR A 31 54.27 -24.93 26.04
C THR A 31 53.25 -24.49 24.98
N VAL A 32 53.19 -23.18 24.76
CA VAL A 32 52.45 -22.59 23.63
C VAL A 32 53.21 -22.91 22.34
N ALA A 33 52.84 -24.00 21.66
CA ALA A 33 53.27 -24.24 20.29
C ALA A 33 52.83 -23.05 19.43
N THR A 34 53.79 -22.42 18.75
CA THR A 34 53.58 -21.30 17.83
C THR A 34 52.56 -21.70 16.77
N VAL A 35 51.32 -21.25 16.93
CA VAL A 35 50.30 -21.32 15.89
C VAL A 35 50.70 -20.30 14.84
N GLY A 36 51.43 -20.75 13.82
CA GLY A 36 51.72 -19.95 12.62
C GLY A 36 50.42 -19.46 11.98
N PRO A 37 50.42 -18.28 11.33
CA PRO A 37 49.20 -17.67 10.80
C PRO A 37 48.70 -18.48 9.60
N ARG A 38 47.85 -19.48 9.84
CA ARG A 38 47.03 -20.09 8.79
C ARG A 38 45.92 -19.11 8.43
N ASN A 39 46.16 -18.33 7.38
CA ASN A 39 45.19 -17.73 6.47
C ASN A 39 43.79 -17.48 7.06
N ARG A 40 43.59 -16.36 7.76
CA ARG A 40 42.26 -15.77 7.99
C ARG A 40 42.11 -14.46 7.24
N ALA A 41 41.93 -14.54 5.93
CA ALA A 41 41.11 -13.61 5.13
C ALA A 41 40.96 -14.27 3.74
N PRO A 42 39.74 -14.38 3.17
CA PRO A 42 39.04 -13.18 2.70
C PRO A 42 37.51 -13.31 2.75
N ASN A 43 36.84 -12.73 3.75
CA ASN A 43 35.38 -12.55 3.68
C ASN A 43 34.92 -11.13 4.01
N SER A 44 35.87 -10.19 4.13
CA SER A 44 35.60 -8.77 4.35
C SER A 44 34.96 -8.11 3.13
N HIS A 45 35.36 -8.49 1.92
CA HIS A 45 34.79 -7.98 0.67
C HIS A 45 33.33 -8.42 0.49
N GLY A 46 33.04 -9.72 0.64
CA GLY A 46 31.68 -10.25 0.56
C GLY A 46 30.75 -9.67 1.65
N ARG A 47 31.27 -9.45 2.86
CA ARG A 47 30.49 -8.81 3.93
C ARG A 47 30.18 -7.34 3.63
N ARG A 48 31.14 -6.59 3.06
CA ARG A 48 30.94 -5.19 2.66
C ARG A 48 29.97 -5.06 1.49
N THR A 49 30.05 -5.94 0.49
CA THR A 49 29.11 -5.95 -0.63
C THR A 49 27.70 -6.31 -0.16
N SER A 50 27.55 -7.32 0.69
CA SER A 50 26.24 -7.68 1.25
C SER A 50 25.67 -6.57 2.14
N GLN A 51 26.51 -5.91 2.94
CA GLN A 51 26.08 -4.75 3.75
C GLN A 51 25.66 -3.56 2.87
N ALA A 52 26.36 -3.30 1.77
CA ALA A 52 25.98 -2.26 0.82
C ALA A 52 24.65 -2.58 0.10
N MET A 53 24.44 -3.85 -0.27
CA MET A 53 23.17 -4.30 -0.88
C MET A 53 22.00 -4.22 0.11
N ILE A 54 22.23 -4.57 1.38
CA ILE A 54 21.22 -4.42 2.43
C ILE A 54 20.85 -2.94 2.62
N ALA A 55 21.82 -2.03 2.67
CA ALA A 55 21.58 -0.60 2.80
C ALA A 55 20.82 -0.01 1.58
N ASP A 56 21.11 -0.48 0.37
CA ASP A 56 20.36 -0.10 -0.84
C ASP A 56 18.91 -0.60 -0.78
N LEU A 57 18.70 -1.87 -0.39
CA LEU A 57 17.36 -2.43 -0.24
C LEU A 57 16.54 -1.73 0.85
N GLU A 58 17.15 -1.43 1.99
CA GLU A 58 16.52 -0.66 3.07
C GLU A 58 16.12 0.74 2.59
N SER A 59 16.99 1.39 1.81
CA SER A 59 16.71 2.71 1.22
C SER A 59 15.54 2.65 0.23
N ARG A 60 15.49 1.62 -0.62
CA ARG A 60 14.35 1.38 -1.53
C ARG A 60 13.07 1.09 -0.77
N ILE A 61 13.13 0.32 0.32
CA ILE A 61 11.96 0.05 1.17
C ILE A 61 11.47 1.35 1.83
N ALA A 62 12.37 2.19 2.32
CA ALA A 62 12.03 3.49 2.89
C ALA A 62 11.37 4.39 1.84
N GLU A 63 11.92 4.47 0.63
CA GLU A 63 11.36 5.23 -0.47
C GLU A 63 9.99 4.69 -0.93
N LEU A 64 9.83 3.37 -1.04
CA LEU A 64 8.55 2.77 -1.36
C LEU A 64 7.51 3.03 -0.26
N ARG A 65 7.93 2.98 1.01
CA ARG A 65 7.06 3.34 2.15
C ARG A 65 6.64 4.80 2.11
N THR A 66 7.55 5.74 1.80
CA THR A 66 7.19 7.16 1.67
C THR A 66 6.28 7.40 0.46
N ARG A 67 6.54 6.76 -0.68
CA ARG A 67 5.65 6.80 -1.87
C ARG A 67 4.27 6.23 -1.57
N ILE A 68 4.19 5.11 -0.85
CA ILE A 68 2.92 4.50 -0.42
C ILE A 68 2.21 5.43 0.57
N ALA A 69 2.91 6.03 1.53
CA ALA A 69 2.34 6.98 2.47
C ALA A 69 1.83 8.25 1.77
N ALA A 70 2.58 8.80 0.81
CA ALA A 70 2.16 9.93 -0.01
C ALA A 70 0.95 9.59 -0.89
N ARG A 71 0.91 8.39 -1.48
CA ARG A 71 -0.24 7.90 -2.25
C ARG A 71 -1.47 7.70 -1.35
N LYS A 72 -1.30 7.13 -0.16
CA LYS A 72 -2.35 7.01 0.86
C LYS A 72 -2.84 8.36 1.36
N ALA A 73 -1.96 9.34 1.57
CA ALA A 73 -2.31 10.71 1.95
C ALA A 73 -3.07 11.43 0.83
N LYS A 74 -2.65 11.26 -0.43
CA LYS A 74 -3.36 11.76 -1.62
C LYS A 74 -4.74 11.10 -1.78
N GLN A 75 -4.86 9.82 -1.43
CA GLN A 75 -6.12 9.09 -1.43
C GLN A 75 -7.03 9.46 -0.24
N LYS A 76 -6.46 9.76 0.93
CA LYS A 76 -7.20 10.27 2.10
C LYS A 76 -7.65 11.73 1.93
N ARG A 77 -6.87 12.57 1.24
CA ARG A 77 -7.32 13.90 0.78
C ARG A 77 -8.43 13.83 -0.27
N ALA A 78 -8.65 12.66 -0.89
CA ALA A 78 -9.83 12.41 -1.72
C ALA A 78 -11.05 11.92 -0.90
N THR A 79 -10.92 11.73 0.42
CA THR A 79 -11.99 11.34 1.36
C THR A 79 -12.39 12.41 2.37
N GLU A 80 -11.89 13.64 2.27
CA GLU A 80 -12.68 14.80 2.74
C GLU A 80 -14.00 14.85 1.95
N PRO A 81 -15.12 15.33 2.50
CA PRO A 81 -16.39 15.38 1.81
C PRO A 81 -16.30 16.40 0.68
N LYS A 82 -15.68 15.98 -0.43
CA LYS A 82 -15.73 16.67 -1.71
C LYS A 82 -17.21 16.92 -1.97
N PRO A 83 -17.63 18.15 -2.33
CA PRO A 83 -19.01 18.43 -2.68
C PRO A 83 -19.44 17.30 -3.61
N ARG A 84 -20.43 16.52 -3.15
CA ARG A 84 -20.81 15.23 -3.74
C ARG A 84 -20.75 15.38 -5.25
N GLY A 85 -19.72 14.82 -5.88
CA GLY A 85 -19.53 14.95 -7.33
C GLY A 85 -20.85 14.62 -8.01
N PRO A 86 -21.20 15.29 -9.12
CA PRO A 86 -22.55 15.31 -9.67
C PRO A 86 -23.17 13.92 -9.61
N ARG A 87 -24.18 13.77 -8.74
CA ARG A 87 -24.76 12.46 -8.45
C ARG A 87 -25.42 11.95 -9.72
N PHE A 88 -24.89 10.87 -10.26
CA PHE A 88 -25.53 10.19 -11.38
C PHE A 88 -26.72 9.38 -10.89
N SER A 89 -27.86 9.61 -11.52
CA SER A 89 -29.08 8.83 -11.31
C SER A 89 -29.45 8.14 -12.62
N PRO A 90 -29.50 6.79 -12.66
CA PRO A 90 -29.98 6.03 -13.81
C PRO A 90 -31.37 6.49 -14.28
N LYS A 91 -32.28 6.74 -13.32
CA LYS A 91 -33.65 7.19 -13.59
C LYS A 91 -33.68 8.55 -14.29
N TRP A 92 -32.82 9.48 -13.88
CA TRP A 92 -32.72 10.77 -14.56
C TRP A 92 -32.26 10.60 -16.02
N LEU A 93 -31.30 9.72 -16.29
CA LEU A 93 -30.79 9.51 -17.64
C LEU A 93 -31.90 9.03 -18.57
N ALA A 94 -32.64 7.99 -18.14
CA ALA A 94 -33.77 7.45 -18.88
C ALA A 94 -34.85 8.51 -19.14
N SER A 95 -35.28 9.24 -18.08
CA SER A 95 -36.29 10.29 -18.23
C SER A 95 -35.81 11.45 -19.10
N HIS A 96 -34.52 11.80 -19.10
CA HIS A 96 -33.99 12.85 -19.98
C HIS A 96 -33.98 12.41 -21.43
N ARG A 97 -33.62 11.14 -21.69
CA ARG A 97 -33.68 10.57 -23.05
C ARG A 97 -35.11 10.54 -23.58
N GLU A 98 -36.07 10.10 -22.77
CA GLU A 98 -37.50 10.11 -23.11
C GLU A 98 -38.00 11.52 -23.42
N LYS A 99 -37.62 12.53 -22.62
CA LYS A 99 -37.96 13.94 -22.88
C LYS A 99 -37.40 14.47 -24.20
N LEU A 100 -36.23 13.99 -24.63
CA LEU A 100 -35.65 14.35 -25.92
C LEU A 100 -36.28 13.54 -27.07
N ALA A 101 -37.01 12.46 -26.78
CA ALA A 101 -37.60 11.52 -27.75
C ALA A 101 -36.57 10.95 -28.74
N ILE A 102 -35.37 10.63 -28.26
CA ILE A 102 -34.29 10.04 -29.06
C ILE A 102 -33.97 8.61 -28.61
N SER A 103 -33.41 7.80 -29.51
CA SER A 103 -33.04 6.43 -29.19
C SER A 103 -31.85 6.39 -28.23
N ALA A 104 -31.60 5.23 -27.61
CA ALA A 104 -30.40 5.04 -26.79
C ALA A 104 -29.10 5.13 -27.61
N ALA A 105 -29.15 4.76 -28.90
CA ALA A 105 -28.02 4.88 -29.81
C ALA A 105 -27.69 6.34 -30.11
N ASP A 106 -28.70 7.15 -30.39
CA ASP A 106 -28.53 8.58 -30.67
C ASP A 106 -28.06 9.32 -29.42
N TYR A 107 -28.65 9.00 -28.26
CA TYR A 107 -28.17 9.54 -27.00
C TYR A 107 -26.70 9.18 -26.74
N ALA A 108 -26.30 7.95 -27.08
CA ALA A 108 -24.92 7.51 -26.97
C ALA A 108 -23.99 8.26 -27.93
N ALA A 109 -24.44 8.55 -29.16
CA ALA A 109 -23.72 9.35 -30.14
C ALA A 109 -23.46 10.78 -29.61
N LEU A 110 -24.46 11.42 -29.02
CA LEU A 110 -24.32 12.75 -28.41
C LEU A 110 -23.32 12.78 -27.24
N VAL A 111 -23.19 11.68 -26.51
CA VAL A 111 -22.27 11.54 -25.37
C VAL A 111 -20.89 11.04 -25.80
N GLY A 112 -20.77 10.43 -26.99
CA GLY A 112 -19.54 9.80 -27.49
C GLY A 112 -19.24 8.45 -26.85
N VAL A 113 -20.27 7.64 -26.60
CA VAL A 113 -20.15 6.27 -26.06
C VAL A 113 -20.96 5.27 -26.90
N SER A 114 -20.85 3.97 -26.60
CA SER A 114 -21.67 2.97 -27.28
C SER A 114 -23.09 2.92 -26.72
N ALA A 115 -24.07 2.53 -27.55
CA ALA A 115 -25.47 2.37 -27.16
C ALA A 115 -25.64 1.41 -25.96
N LEU A 116 -24.87 0.32 -25.95
CA LEU A 116 -24.86 -0.66 -24.85
C LEU A 116 -24.42 -0.02 -23.52
N THR A 117 -23.51 0.95 -23.56
CA THR A 117 -23.05 1.66 -22.36
C THR A 117 -24.18 2.49 -21.76
N VAL A 118 -24.93 3.23 -22.59
CA VAL A 118 -26.11 4.00 -22.15
C VAL A 118 -27.15 3.07 -21.54
N TYR A 119 -27.45 1.94 -22.19
CA TYR A 119 -28.37 0.94 -21.67
C TYR A 119 -27.95 0.38 -20.30
N ASN A 120 -26.66 0.07 -20.13
CA ASN A 120 -26.13 -0.41 -18.85
C ASN A 120 -26.18 0.67 -17.75
N TRP A 121 -26.09 1.94 -18.11
CA TRP A 121 -26.26 3.05 -17.17
C TRP A 121 -27.71 3.29 -16.80
N GLU A 122 -28.63 3.25 -17.77
CA GLU A 122 -30.07 3.37 -17.54
C GLU A 122 -30.58 2.23 -16.64
N LYS A 123 -30.08 1.00 -16.84
CA LYS A 123 -30.36 -0.14 -15.96
C LYS A 123 -29.59 -0.13 -14.63
N GLY A 124 -28.71 0.84 -14.42
CA GLY A 124 -27.89 0.93 -13.20
C GLY A 124 -26.85 -0.20 -13.02
N LYS A 125 -26.59 -1.01 -14.06
CA LYS A 125 -25.59 -2.09 -14.02
C LYS A 125 -24.17 -1.57 -13.85
N THR A 126 -23.87 -0.41 -14.45
CA THR A 126 -22.56 0.24 -14.34
C THR A 126 -22.74 1.74 -14.10
N LYS A 127 -21.69 2.40 -13.61
CA LYS A 127 -21.69 3.84 -13.35
C LYS A 127 -20.73 4.56 -14.31
N PRO A 128 -21.11 5.72 -14.87
CA PRO A 128 -20.24 6.52 -15.72
C PRO A 128 -19.00 7.01 -14.96
N ARG A 129 -17.85 6.98 -15.63
CA ARG A 129 -16.59 7.56 -15.14
C ARG A 129 -16.65 9.08 -15.16
N ALA A 130 -15.71 9.75 -14.49
CA ALA A 130 -15.67 11.21 -14.39
C ALA A 130 -15.73 11.94 -15.76
N LYS A 131 -15.01 11.47 -16.78
CA LYS A 131 -15.06 12.04 -18.14
C LYS A 131 -16.46 11.92 -18.76
N GLN A 132 -17.12 10.80 -18.54
CA GLN A 132 -18.47 10.52 -19.05
C GLN A 132 -19.53 11.32 -18.31
N LEU A 133 -19.36 11.54 -17.00
CA LEU A 133 -20.22 12.45 -16.23
C LEU A 133 -20.17 13.88 -16.77
N ALA A 134 -18.97 14.37 -17.14
CA ALA A 134 -18.82 15.68 -17.75
C ALA A 134 -19.50 15.76 -19.13
N ALA A 135 -19.43 14.70 -19.93
CA ALA A 135 -20.14 14.62 -21.21
C ALA A 135 -21.67 14.61 -21.01
N LEU A 136 -22.17 13.79 -20.08
CA LEU A 136 -23.58 13.75 -19.70
C LEU A 136 -24.09 15.10 -19.18
N ALA A 137 -23.28 15.85 -18.44
CA ALA A 137 -23.64 17.18 -17.98
C ALA A 137 -23.84 18.18 -19.14
N ARG A 138 -23.03 18.08 -20.20
CA ARG A 138 -23.22 18.91 -21.41
C ARG A 138 -24.51 18.55 -22.16
N VAL A 139 -24.83 17.26 -22.25
CA VAL A 139 -26.06 16.78 -22.91
C VAL A 139 -27.30 17.11 -22.08
N ARG A 140 -27.19 17.15 -20.75
CA ARG A 140 -28.29 17.50 -19.84
C ARG A 140 -28.86 18.90 -20.10
N ALA A 141 -28.04 19.83 -20.56
CA ALA A 141 -28.47 21.19 -20.86
C ALA A 141 -29.27 21.30 -22.18
N LEU A 142 -29.27 20.25 -23.01
CA LEU A 142 -29.89 20.31 -24.34
C LEU A 142 -31.40 20.18 -24.29
N LYS A 143 -32.03 20.95 -25.18
CA LYS A 143 -33.44 20.79 -25.55
C LYS A 143 -33.56 19.83 -26.73
N GLN A 144 -34.76 19.31 -26.95
CA GLN A 144 -35.06 18.35 -28.02
C GLN A 144 -34.56 18.83 -29.40
N ARG A 145 -34.92 20.06 -29.81
CA ARG A 145 -34.51 20.63 -31.10
C ARG A 145 -32.98 20.69 -31.27
N GLU A 146 -32.26 21.05 -30.21
CA GLU A 146 -30.79 21.13 -30.24
C GLU A 146 -30.14 19.75 -30.28
N ALA A 147 -30.72 18.77 -29.61
CA ALA A 147 -30.26 17.39 -29.64
C ALA A 147 -30.36 16.81 -31.06
N TRP A 148 -31.51 16.99 -31.72
CA TRP A 148 -31.71 16.57 -33.12
C TRP A 148 -30.77 17.29 -34.08
N LYS A 149 -30.58 18.61 -33.95
CA LYS A 149 -29.63 19.36 -34.78
C LYS A 149 -28.20 18.85 -34.63
N ARG A 150 -27.80 18.46 -33.42
CA ARG A 150 -26.47 17.88 -33.18
C ARG A 150 -26.32 16.47 -33.72
N LEU A 151 -27.38 15.67 -33.68
CA LEU A 151 -27.40 14.34 -34.29
C LEU A 151 -27.26 14.44 -35.81
N ASP A 152 -28.04 15.31 -36.44
CA ASP A 152 -27.95 15.57 -37.87
C ASP A 152 -26.55 16.02 -38.30
N ALA A 153 -25.93 16.90 -37.52
CA ALA A 153 -24.53 17.31 -37.74
C ALA A 153 -23.52 16.17 -37.53
N LEU A 154 -23.81 15.16 -36.70
CA LEU A 154 -22.94 13.99 -36.51
C LEU A 154 -23.14 12.94 -37.62
N ASP A 155 -24.36 12.78 -38.11
CA ASP A 155 -24.67 11.85 -39.20
C ASP A 155 -24.17 12.38 -40.55
N GLY A 156 -24.23 13.70 -40.77
CA GLY A 156 -23.66 14.35 -41.96
C GLY A 156 -22.12 14.30 -42.02
N VAL A 157 -21.43 14.05 -40.90
CA VAL A 157 -19.97 13.86 -40.84
C VAL A 157 -19.56 12.42 -41.18
N LYS A 158 -20.52 11.50 -41.31
CA LYS A 158 -20.28 10.06 -41.50
C LYS A 158 -20.21 9.61 -42.98
N LEU A 159 -20.18 10.57 -43.91
CA LEU A 159 -19.94 10.36 -45.35
C LEU A 159 -18.44 10.39 -45.67
#